data_AF-A0A3D1HU87-F1
#
_entry.id   AF-A0A3D1HU87-F1
#
_cell.length_a   1.000
_cell.length_b   1.000
_cell.length_c   1.000
_cell.angle_alpha   90.00
_cell.angle_beta   90.00
_cell.angle_gamma   90.00
#
_symmetry.space_group_name_H-M   'P 1'
#
loop_
_entity.id
_entity.type
_entity.pdbx_description
1 polymer ?
#
loop_
_entity_poly.entity_id
_entity_poly.type
_entity_poly.pdbx_seq_one_letter_code
_entity_poly.pdbx_strand_id
1 'polypeptide(L)'
;MTQSLSTPARAKVKSLTPMIAQYMSVKSAHPDSLLFYRMGDFYEMFFEDAEIGASVLGITLTKRGKSDGDDIPMCGVPVHSVDGYLARLIGAGHRVAICEQVEDPAEQKKRGGKGPLRREVIRILTPGTLTEDDLLVPRAYNYLAAMGRSGDRMAVAWADISTGDFAVQEVDEDRFEGLLSMLNPAELVFPAGMDVPDAVAQLRICCTEQAPSLFDSTAGNRALCDYFGTSSLDGFGQFSRAMTSAAGALLAYMDLTQKGNLPRLRPLQPVVETGYMEIDPATRRSLEITRTLSGERKGSLLFAIDHTVTAAGARLLAQRIAAPLAESAVINRRLDLVSWFAAAGDLCDQLRVSMKSIPDIDRALSRLSLA
;
A
#
# COMPACT_ATOMS: atom_id res chain seq x y z
N MET A 1 31.57 70.53 3.25
CA MET A 1 30.12 70.33 3.06
C MET A 1 29.96 69.42 1.85
N THR A 2 29.76 68.12 2.09
CA THR A 2 28.46 67.39 1.95
C THR A 2 28.18 67.03 0.49
N GLN A 3 27.90 65.80 0.08
CA GLN A 3 27.29 64.66 0.76
C GLN A 3 27.71 63.36 0.06
N SER A 4 28.06 62.32 0.84
CA SER A 4 28.14 60.94 0.37
C SER A 4 26.74 60.37 0.27
N LEU A 5 26.33 59.92 -0.92
CA LEU A 5 25.10 59.17 -1.11
C LEU A 5 25.26 57.77 -0.49
N SER A 6 24.44 57.49 0.52
CA SER A 6 24.35 56.20 1.20
C SER A 6 23.67 55.17 0.31
N THR A 7 24.35 54.05 0.05
CA THR A 7 23.77 52.84 -0.55
C THR A 7 22.66 52.29 0.35
N PRO A 8 21.47 51.91 -0.18
CA PRO A 8 20.43 51.34 0.66
C PRO A 8 20.87 49.98 1.19
N ALA A 9 20.61 49.76 2.49
CA ALA A 9 20.86 48.49 3.14
C ALA A 9 20.05 47.38 2.46
N ARG A 10 20.76 46.36 1.96
CA ARG A 10 20.18 45.09 1.50
C ARG A 10 19.28 44.56 2.61
N ALA A 11 17.97 44.51 2.38
CA ALA A 11 17.02 43.89 3.29
C ALA A 11 17.48 42.45 3.57
N LYS A 12 17.78 42.15 4.84
CA LYS A 12 18.11 40.78 5.27
C LYS A 12 16.86 39.92 5.09
N VAL A 13 16.85 39.06 4.08
CA VAL A 13 15.92 37.93 4.01
C VAL A 13 16.10 37.13 5.31
N LYS A 14 15.07 37.08 6.15
CA LYS A 14 15.13 36.35 7.43
C LYS A 14 15.07 34.86 7.12
N SER A 15 16.22 34.20 7.23
CA SER A 15 16.37 32.76 7.04
C SER A 15 15.38 31.96 7.89
N LEU A 16 14.76 30.94 7.29
CA LEU A 16 13.98 29.91 7.96
C LEU A 16 14.67 29.42 9.24
N THR A 17 13.89 29.09 10.27
CA THR A 17 14.46 28.43 11.45
C THR A 17 15.11 27.10 11.02
N PRO A 18 16.21 26.67 11.68
CA PRO A 18 16.89 25.43 11.30
C PRO A 18 15.96 24.20 11.23
N MET A 19 14.94 24.15 12.10
CA MET A 19 13.93 23.08 12.08
C MET A 19 13.05 23.14 10.83
N ILE A 20 12.50 24.32 10.50
CA ILE A 20 11.67 24.46 9.29
C ILE A 20 12.49 24.23 8.02
N ALA A 21 13.76 24.65 8.00
CA ALA A 21 14.65 24.34 6.88
C ALA A 21 14.85 22.82 6.71
N GLN A 22 15.01 22.08 7.82
CA GLN A 22 15.07 20.62 7.80
C GLN A 22 13.74 20.00 7.33
N TYR A 23 12.59 20.50 7.82
CA TYR A 23 11.27 20.06 7.37
C TYR A 23 11.10 20.23 5.86
N MET A 24 11.41 21.42 5.32
CA MET A 24 11.31 21.70 3.89
C MET A 24 12.20 20.79 3.05
N SER A 25 13.42 20.51 3.53
CA SER A 25 14.33 19.58 2.87
C SER A 25 13.80 18.14 2.85
N VAL A 26 13.07 17.71 3.88
CA VAL A 26 12.45 16.38 3.90
C VAL A 26 11.21 16.36 3.02
N LYS A 27 10.38 17.41 3.09
CA LYS A 27 9.16 17.54 2.27
C LYS A 27 9.47 17.62 0.78
N SER A 28 10.55 18.28 0.36
CA SER A 28 10.94 18.36 -1.05
C SER A 28 11.32 17.01 -1.65
N ALA A 29 11.75 16.04 -0.83
CA ALA A 29 11.98 14.65 -1.25
C ALA A 29 10.68 13.82 -1.33
N HIS A 30 9.58 14.33 -0.77
CA HIS A 30 8.27 13.66 -0.68
C HIS A 30 7.12 14.63 -1.00
N PRO A 31 7.10 15.25 -2.20
CA PRO A 31 6.12 16.29 -2.53
C PRO A 31 4.67 15.76 -2.49
N ASP A 32 4.46 14.52 -2.94
CA ASP A 32 3.14 13.90 -3.10
C ASP A 32 2.61 13.20 -1.84
N SER A 33 3.22 13.42 -0.68
CA SER A 33 2.84 12.79 0.59
C SER A 33 2.74 13.82 1.69
N LEU A 34 1.73 13.69 2.55
CA LEU A 34 1.68 14.45 3.80
C LEU A 34 2.85 14.02 4.69
N LEU A 35 3.55 14.98 5.29
CA LEU A 35 4.72 14.70 6.11
C LEU A 35 4.38 14.73 7.59
N PHE A 36 4.28 13.55 8.21
CA PHE A 36 4.20 13.41 9.66
C PHE A 36 5.61 13.59 10.24
N TYR A 37 5.90 14.80 10.72
CA TYR A 37 7.23 15.16 11.21
C TYR A 37 7.30 15.01 12.73
N ARG A 38 8.15 14.10 13.21
CA ARG A 38 8.25 13.79 14.65
C ARG A 38 8.79 14.97 15.47
N MET A 39 7.96 15.46 16.39
CA MET A 39 8.26 16.54 17.32
C MET A 39 7.87 16.13 18.75
N GLY A 40 8.80 15.52 19.48
CA GLY A 40 8.54 15.06 20.86
C GLY A 40 7.50 13.93 20.86
N ASP A 41 6.34 14.16 21.46
CA ASP A 41 5.23 13.17 21.53
C ASP A 41 4.14 13.38 20.47
N PHE A 42 4.42 14.22 19.47
CA PHE A 42 3.52 14.54 18.38
C PHE A 42 4.16 14.28 17.01
N TYR A 43 3.31 13.95 16.03
CA TYR A 43 3.61 14.20 14.63
C TYR A 43 2.98 15.54 14.25
N GLU A 44 3.80 16.45 13.74
CA GLU A 44 3.37 17.76 13.27
C GLU A 44 3.44 17.82 11.73
N MET A 45 2.47 18.51 11.14
CA MET A 45 2.44 18.89 9.73
C MET A 45 2.51 20.42 9.65
N PHE A 46 3.13 20.96 8.60
CA PHE A 46 3.26 22.40 8.39
C PHE A 46 2.81 22.82 6.99
N PHE A 47 2.47 24.11 6.85
CA PHE A 47 2.06 24.71 5.57
C PHE A 47 0.82 24.01 4.99
N GLU A 48 0.82 23.70 3.69
CA GLU A 48 -0.29 23.02 3.01
C GLU A 48 -0.65 21.67 3.64
N ASP A 49 0.34 20.89 4.08
CA ASP A 49 0.10 19.61 4.77
C ASP A 49 -0.70 19.83 6.05
N ALA A 50 -0.49 20.94 6.76
CA ALA A 50 -1.24 21.26 7.97
C ALA A 50 -2.70 21.60 7.66
N GLU A 51 -2.95 22.32 6.57
CA GLU A 51 -4.29 22.71 6.14
C GLU A 51 -5.10 21.48 5.69
N ILE A 52 -4.49 20.63 4.87
CA ILE A 52 -5.07 19.34 4.45
C ILE A 52 -5.33 18.46 5.67
N GLY A 53 -4.31 18.27 6.51
CA GLY A 53 -4.39 17.45 7.71
C GLY A 53 -5.47 17.92 8.67
N ALA A 54 -5.55 19.22 8.95
CA ALA A 54 -6.57 19.79 9.82
C ALA A 54 -7.99 19.56 9.30
N SER A 55 -8.19 19.76 8.00
CA SER A 55 -9.49 19.55 7.33
C SER A 55 -9.92 18.08 7.37
N VAL A 56 -9.06 17.17 6.91
CA VAL A 56 -9.38 15.74 6.81
C VAL A 56 -9.55 15.10 8.19
N LEU A 57 -8.69 15.46 9.15
CA LEU A 57 -8.70 14.91 10.50
C LEU A 57 -9.69 15.62 11.43
N GLY A 58 -10.24 16.78 11.03
CA GLY A 58 -11.10 17.58 11.90
C GLY A 58 -10.38 18.02 13.18
N ILE A 59 -9.08 18.33 13.07
CA ILE A 59 -8.25 18.80 14.18
C ILE A 59 -7.97 20.30 14.03
N THR A 60 -7.61 20.95 15.13
CA THR A 60 -7.37 22.40 15.14
C THR A 60 -6.15 22.77 14.29
N LEU A 61 -6.36 23.65 13.30
CA LEU A 61 -5.27 24.35 12.62
C LEU A 61 -4.75 25.48 13.49
N THR A 62 -3.46 25.46 13.80
CA THR A 62 -2.75 26.44 14.62
C THR A 62 -1.60 27.06 13.83
N LYS A 63 -0.73 27.81 14.51
CA LYS A 63 0.38 28.54 13.90
C LYS A 63 1.65 28.36 14.72
N ARG A 64 2.80 28.16 14.06
CA ARG A 64 4.10 28.00 14.74
C ARG A 64 5.21 28.79 14.06
N GLY A 65 5.54 29.95 14.63
CA GLY A 65 6.62 30.80 14.11
C GLY A 65 6.21 31.53 12.83
N LYS A 66 7.21 32.10 12.14
CA LYS A 66 7.01 32.89 10.92
C LYS A 66 8.00 32.51 9.82
N SER A 67 7.55 32.53 8.57
CA SER A 67 8.35 32.42 7.35
C SER A 67 8.09 33.64 6.49
N ASP A 68 9.14 34.37 6.08
CA ASP A 68 9.04 35.58 5.25
C ASP A 68 8.05 36.67 5.74
N GLY A 69 7.67 36.63 7.02
CA GLY A 69 6.76 37.59 7.64
C GLY A 69 5.39 37.00 7.99
N ASP A 70 5.02 35.91 7.33
CA ASP A 70 3.74 35.22 7.48
C ASP A 70 3.81 34.12 8.55
N ASP A 71 2.69 33.87 9.21
CA ASP A 71 2.57 32.78 10.19
C ASP A 71 2.60 31.43 9.47
N ILE A 72 3.34 30.46 10.01
CA ILE A 72 3.40 29.11 9.44
C ILE A 72 2.21 28.29 9.97
N PRO A 73 1.28 27.82 9.12
CA PRO A 73 0.21 26.90 9.53
C PRO A 73 0.78 25.61 10.09
N MET A 74 0.18 25.10 11.16
CA MET A 74 0.61 23.87 11.83
C MET A 74 -0.57 23.13 12.45
N CYS A 75 -0.62 21.82 12.29
CA CYS A 75 -1.47 20.93 13.07
C CYS A 75 -0.68 19.68 13.46
N GLY A 76 -1.15 18.93 14.45
CA GLY A 76 -0.44 17.75 14.89
C GLY A 76 -1.32 16.75 15.63
N VAL A 77 -0.85 15.51 15.65
CA VAL A 77 -1.53 14.37 16.28
C VAL A 77 -0.62 13.70 17.31
N PRO A 78 -1.17 13.17 18.41
CA PRO A 78 -0.38 12.48 19.41
C PRO A 78 0.10 11.13 18.86
N VAL A 79 1.38 10.83 19.08
CA VAL A 79 2.04 9.61 18.59
C VAL A 79 1.32 8.33 19.06
N HIS A 80 0.94 8.28 20.32
CA HIS A 80 0.28 7.10 20.91
C HIS A 80 -1.11 6.80 20.34
N SER A 81 -1.65 7.69 19.51
CA SER A 81 -2.96 7.58 18.88
C SER A 81 -2.90 7.73 17.37
N VAL A 82 -1.70 7.66 16.78
CA VAL A 82 -1.44 8.02 15.38
C VAL A 82 -2.20 7.14 14.39
N ASP A 83 -2.39 5.85 14.70
CA ASP A 83 -2.98 4.86 13.78
C ASP A 83 -4.38 5.26 13.32
N GLY A 84 -5.23 5.74 14.22
CA GLY A 84 -6.58 6.20 13.86
C GLY A 84 -6.57 7.42 12.93
N TYR A 85 -5.56 8.30 13.04
CA TYR A 85 -5.41 9.45 12.14
C TYR A 85 -4.84 9.01 10.78
N LEU A 86 -3.90 8.07 10.76
CA LEU A 86 -3.39 7.47 9.53
C LEU A 86 -4.52 6.81 8.74
N ALA A 87 -5.38 6.02 9.40
CA ALA A 87 -6.55 5.39 8.77
C ALA A 87 -7.42 6.38 8.01
N ARG A 88 -7.66 7.54 8.62
CA ARG A 88 -8.50 8.59 8.03
C ARG A 88 -7.83 9.29 6.86
N LEU A 89 -6.52 9.57 6.95
CA LEU A 89 -5.77 10.19 5.84
C LEU A 89 -5.66 9.23 4.65
N ILE A 90 -5.31 7.97 4.89
CA ILE A 90 -5.24 6.95 3.85
C ILE A 90 -6.62 6.71 3.23
N GLY A 91 -7.67 6.60 4.05
CA GLY A 91 -9.05 6.45 3.58
C GLY A 91 -9.58 7.66 2.78
N ALA A 92 -9.03 8.85 3.01
CA ALA A 92 -9.29 10.05 2.22
C ALA A 92 -8.41 10.14 0.95
N GLY A 93 -7.55 9.15 0.68
CA GLY A 93 -6.71 9.07 -0.51
C GLY A 93 -5.35 9.77 -0.38
N HIS A 94 -4.92 10.14 0.82
CA HIS A 94 -3.61 10.74 1.04
C HIS A 94 -2.55 9.70 1.35
N ARG A 95 -1.34 9.88 0.81
CA ARG A 95 -0.13 9.16 1.23
C ARG A 95 0.51 9.90 2.41
N VAL A 96 1.11 9.18 3.36
CA VAL A 96 1.71 9.79 4.55
C VAL A 96 3.15 9.30 4.73
N ALA A 97 4.11 10.22 4.69
CA ALA A 97 5.51 9.96 5.01
C ALA A 97 5.75 10.15 6.52
N ILE A 98 6.25 9.11 7.19
CA ILE A 98 6.56 9.14 8.62
C ILE A 98 8.03 9.51 8.80
N CYS A 99 8.27 10.72 9.29
CA CYS A 99 9.61 11.23 9.54
C CYS A 99 9.94 11.15 11.02
N GLU A 100 10.89 10.27 11.36
CA GLU A 100 11.34 10.02 12.71
C GLU A 100 12.66 10.71 13.03
N GLN A 101 12.91 10.91 14.32
CA GLN A 101 14.20 11.36 14.80
C GLN A 101 15.15 10.15 14.91
N VAL A 102 16.15 10.11 14.04
CA VAL A 102 17.11 8.99 13.94
C VAL A 102 18.41 9.26 14.70
N GLU A 103 18.60 10.49 15.19
CA GLU A 103 19.78 10.89 15.96
C GLU A 103 19.39 11.19 17.41
N ASP A 104 20.19 10.71 18.36
CA ASP A 104 20.03 11.05 19.77
C ASP A 104 20.83 12.32 20.17
N PRO A 105 20.48 12.97 21.30
CA PRO A 105 21.21 14.16 21.77
C PRO A 105 22.71 13.93 22.07
N ALA A 106 23.15 12.70 22.30
CA ALA A 106 24.55 12.39 22.55
C ALA A 106 25.35 12.34 21.23
N GLU A 107 24.77 11.77 20.18
CA GLU A 107 25.31 11.78 18.82
C GLU A 107 25.40 13.20 18.25
N GLN A 108 24.37 14.02 18.49
CA GLN A 108 24.39 15.43 18.15
C GLN A 108 25.57 16.17 18.79
N LYS A 109 25.84 15.89 20.08
CA LYS A 109 26.99 16.45 20.80
C LYS A 109 28.31 16.00 20.17
N LYS A 110 28.42 14.73 19.75
CA LYS A 110 29.62 14.22 19.06
C LYS A 110 29.90 14.95 17.74
N ARG A 111 28.88 15.36 16.99
CA ARG A 111 29.04 16.19 15.76
C ARG A 111 29.13 17.69 16.00
N GLY A 112 29.38 18.12 17.24
CA GLY A 112 29.62 19.52 17.58
C GLY A 112 28.39 20.31 18.07
N GLY A 113 27.26 19.64 18.32
CA GLY A 113 26.10 20.20 19.04
C GLY A 113 25.36 21.33 18.30
N LYS A 114 25.57 21.50 17.00
CA LYS A 114 24.97 22.58 16.19
C LYS A 114 23.85 22.05 15.29
N GLY A 115 22.74 22.80 15.21
CA GLY A 115 21.59 22.48 14.35
C GLY A 115 20.63 21.45 14.97
N PRO A 116 19.46 21.21 14.35
CA PRO A 116 18.46 20.28 14.86
C PRO A 116 18.94 18.82 14.78
N LEU A 117 18.33 17.93 15.58
CA LEU A 117 18.58 16.49 15.52
C LEU A 117 18.20 15.94 14.14
N ARG A 118 19.02 15.02 13.62
CA ARG A 118 18.76 14.37 12.32
C ARG A 118 17.42 13.65 12.34
N ARG A 119 16.69 13.82 11.26
CA ARG A 119 15.37 13.25 11.03
C ARG A 119 15.31 12.68 9.63
N GLU A 120 14.67 11.53 9.48
CA GLU A 120 14.57 10.81 8.22
C GLU A 120 13.20 10.19 8.08
N VAL A 121 12.72 10.09 6.84
CA VAL A 121 11.51 9.32 6.54
C VAL A 121 11.84 7.85 6.63
N ILE A 122 11.27 7.19 7.63
CA ILE A 122 11.48 5.76 7.88
C ILE A 122 10.46 4.89 7.14
N ARG A 123 9.33 5.46 6.74
CA ARG A 123 8.25 4.74 6.05
C ARG A 123 7.34 5.71 5.31
N ILE A 124 6.77 5.26 4.20
CA ILE A 124 5.68 5.94 3.49
C ILE A 124 4.47 5.01 3.51
N LEU A 125 3.39 5.43 4.17
CA LEU A 125 2.13 4.72 4.15
C LEU A 125 1.32 5.15 2.93
N THR A 126 0.86 4.14 2.19
CA THR A 126 -0.01 4.28 1.02
C THR A 126 -1.17 3.28 1.14
N PRO A 127 -2.27 3.46 0.40
CA PRO A 127 -3.40 2.55 0.47
C PRO A 127 -3.03 1.07 0.25
N GLY A 128 -2.07 0.77 -0.64
CA GLY A 128 -1.63 -0.60 -0.90
C GLY A 128 -0.57 -1.16 0.05
N THR A 129 0.04 -0.33 0.91
CA THR A 129 1.24 -0.72 1.68
C THR A 129 1.03 -0.82 3.19
N LEU A 130 -0.23 -0.94 3.60
CA LEU A 130 -0.67 -1.02 4.99
C LEU A 130 -0.32 -2.37 5.63
N THR A 131 0.10 -2.35 6.89
CA THR A 131 0.48 -3.57 7.65
C THR A 131 -0.13 -3.60 9.06
N GLU A 132 -0.55 -2.44 9.55
CA GLU A 132 -1.16 -2.22 10.84
C GLU A 132 -2.57 -2.82 10.87
N ASP A 133 -2.90 -3.61 11.90
CA ASP A 133 -4.20 -4.29 11.99
C ASP A 133 -5.37 -3.29 12.03
N ASP A 134 -5.20 -2.14 12.69
CA ASP A 134 -6.22 -1.09 12.79
C ASP A 134 -6.51 -0.40 11.45
N LEU A 135 -5.58 -0.51 10.49
CA LEU A 135 -5.72 0.06 9.15
C LEU A 135 -6.26 -0.96 8.13
N LEU A 136 -6.26 -2.24 8.48
CA LEU A 136 -6.58 -3.33 7.57
C LEU A 136 -7.93 -3.96 7.90
N VAL A 137 -8.77 -4.17 6.89
CA VAL A 137 -9.98 -4.98 7.05
C VAL A 137 -9.58 -6.45 7.27
N PRO A 138 -9.90 -7.10 8.42
CA PRO A 138 -9.37 -8.43 8.73
C PRO A 138 -9.75 -9.51 7.70
N ARG A 139 -10.98 -9.43 7.19
CA ARG A 139 -11.59 -10.45 6.32
C ARG A 139 -11.40 -10.18 4.82
N ALA A 140 -10.52 -9.25 4.45
CA ALA A 140 -10.21 -8.91 3.06
C ALA A 140 -8.70 -8.77 2.87
N TYR A 141 -8.24 -9.05 1.64
CA TYR A 141 -6.90 -8.68 1.22
C TYR A 141 -6.84 -7.17 0.98
N ASN A 142 -5.66 -6.58 1.21
CA ASN A 142 -5.32 -5.21 0.88
C ASN A 142 -4.26 -5.21 -0.22
N TYR A 143 -4.69 -5.51 -1.44
CA TYR A 143 -3.76 -5.70 -2.55
C TYR A 143 -3.15 -4.37 -3.02
N LEU A 144 -1.82 -4.37 -3.13
CA LEU A 144 -1.05 -3.48 -4.00
C LEU A 144 -0.88 -4.19 -5.34
N ALA A 145 -1.19 -3.52 -6.44
CA ALA A 145 -1.00 -4.02 -7.79
C ALA A 145 0.02 -3.17 -8.56
N ALA A 146 0.67 -3.76 -9.57
CA ALA A 146 1.53 -3.07 -10.51
C ALA A 146 1.27 -3.56 -11.93
N MET A 147 1.20 -2.62 -12.88
CA MET A 147 1.05 -2.89 -14.31
C MET A 147 2.41 -2.79 -15.00
N GLY A 148 2.84 -3.88 -15.64
CA GLY A 148 4.07 -3.93 -16.43
C GLY A 148 3.80 -4.25 -17.90
N ARG A 149 4.67 -3.79 -18.79
CA ARG A 149 4.60 -4.08 -20.24
C ARG A 149 5.95 -4.48 -20.80
N SER A 150 5.94 -5.36 -21.80
CA SER A 150 7.11 -5.68 -22.60
C SER A 150 6.71 -5.99 -24.04
N GLY A 151 7.03 -5.07 -24.97
CA GLY A 151 6.49 -5.13 -26.32
C GLY A 151 4.99 -4.86 -26.33
N ASP A 152 4.22 -5.75 -26.95
CA ASP A 152 2.76 -5.76 -26.99
C ASP A 152 2.12 -6.39 -25.74
N ARG A 153 2.88 -7.17 -24.98
CA ARG A 153 2.38 -7.90 -23.81
C ARG A 153 2.26 -7.01 -22.59
N MET A 154 1.17 -7.21 -21.84
CA MET A 154 0.90 -6.57 -20.56
C MET A 154 0.71 -7.62 -19.47
N ALA A 155 1.11 -7.28 -18.25
CA ALA A 155 0.89 -8.11 -17.08
C ALA A 155 0.55 -7.26 -15.85
N VAL A 156 -0.16 -7.88 -14.92
CA VAL A 156 -0.43 -7.31 -13.60
C VAL A 156 0.17 -8.24 -12.56
N ALA A 157 1.02 -7.67 -11.71
CA ALA A 157 1.47 -8.32 -10.49
C ALA A 157 0.71 -7.71 -9.31
N TRP A 158 0.42 -8.50 -8.29
CA TRP A 158 -0.22 -8.00 -7.08
C TRP A 158 0.27 -8.75 -5.85
N ALA A 159 0.31 -8.04 -4.72
CA ALA A 159 0.67 -8.59 -3.45
C ALA A 159 -0.14 -7.97 -2.31
N ASP A 160 -0.37 -8.75 -1.27
CA ASP A 160 -0.83 -8.23 0.01
C ASP A 160 0.36 -8.30 0.98
N ILE A 161 0.93 -7.13 1.29
CA ILE A 161 2.08 -6.96 2.18
C ILE A 161 1.79 -7.60 3.55
N SER A 162 0.57 -7.47 4.05
CA SER A 162 0.17 -7.99 5.35
C SER A 162 0.09 -9.52 5.39
N THR A 163 -0.12 -10.21 4.27
CA THR A 163 -0.26 -11.68 4.26
C THR A 163 0.87 -12.42 3.54
N GLY A 164 1.70 -11.66 2.79
CA GLY A 164 2.71 -12.20 1.90
C GLY A 164 2.14 -12.82 0.61
N ASP A 165 0.84 -12.72 0.35
CA ASP A 165 0.27 -13.18 -0.93
C ASP A 165 0.96 -12.45 -2.08
N PHE A 166 1.38 -13.17 -3.13
CA PHE A 166 2.11 -12.57 -4.25
C PHE A 166 1.92 -13.38 -5.54
N ALA A 167 1.34 -12.75 -6.55
CA ALA A 167 1.00 -13.38 -7.81
C ALA A 167 1.14 -12.43 -9.00
N VAL A 168 1.17 -13.00 -10.21
CA VAL A 168 1.28 -12.27 -11.46
C VAL A 168 0.53 -12.96 -12.59
N GLN A 169 -0.06 -12.19 -13.48
CA GLN A 169 -0.81 -12.67 -14.63
C GLN A 169 -0.52 -11.82 -15.87
N GLU A 170 -0.29 -12.45 -17.02
CA GLU A 170 -0.41 -11.77 -18.32
C GLU A 170 -1.88 -11.49 -18.60
N VAL A 171 -2.18 -10.29 -19.09
CA VAL A 171 -3.55 -9.86 -19.31
C VAL A 171 -3.65 -9.04 -20.58
N ASP A 172 -4.65 -9.38 -21.40
CA ASP A 172 -4.99 -8.61 -22.59
C ASP A 172 -5.63 -7.27 -22.21
N GLU A 173 -5.53 -6.28 -23.09
CA GLU A 173 -5.95 -4.91 -22.81
C GLU A 173 -7.46 -4.80 -22.51
N ASP A 174 -8.28 -5.58 -23.20
CA ASP A 174 -9.73 -5.67 -22.99
C ASP A 174 -10.13 -6.38 -21.69
N ARG A 175 -9.22 -7.18 -21.11
CA ARG A 175 -9.43 -7.94 -19.86
C ARG A 175 -8.85 -7.27 -18.63
N PHE A 176 -8.04 -6.23 -18.81
CA PHE A 176 -7.37 -5.50 -17.73
C PHE A 176 -8.35 -4.97 -16.68
N GLU A 177 -9.43 -4.32 -17.11
CA GLU A 177 -10.46 -3.81 -16.20
C GLU A 177 -11.14 -4.94 -15.42
N GLY A 178 -11.44 -6.06 -16.09
CA GLY A 178 -12.03 -7.24 -15.47
C GLY A 178 -11.15 -7.83 -14.36
N LEU A 179 -9.84 -7.90 -14.61
CA LEU A 179 -8.86 -8.34 -13.62
C LEU A 179 -8.79 -7.38 -12.42
N LEU A 180 -8.70 -6.06 -12.66
CA LEU A 180 -8.67 -5.08 -11.58
C LEU A 180 -9.98 -5.05 -10.76
N SER A 181 -11.13 -5.22 -11.42
CA SER A 181 -12.43 -5.34 -10.76
C SER A 181 -12.52 -6.59 -9.88
N MET A 182 -11.94 -7.71 -10.35
CA MET A 182 -11.85 -8.96 -9.59
C MET A 182 -10.93 -8.84 -8.38
N LEU A 183 -9.73 -8.28 -8.56
CA LEU A 183 -8.73 -8.11 -7.51
C LEU A 183 -9.13 -7.03 -6.49
N ASN A 184 -9.77 -5.95 -6.96
CA ASN A 184 -10.09 -4.76 -6.20
C ASN A 184 -8.90 -4.25 -5.36
N PRO A 185 -7.76 -3.93 -6.00
CA PRO A 185 -6.57 -3.46 -5.28
C PRO A 185 -6.83 -2.11 -4.63
N ALA A 186 -6.21 -1.88 -3.47
CA ALA A 186 -6.24 -0.57 -2.81
C ALA A 186 -5.39 0.45 -3.57
N GLU A 187 -4.34 -0.01 -4.26
CA GLU A 187 -3.44 0.84 -5.03
C GLU A 187 -2.92 0.11 -6.27
N LEU A 188 -2.84 0.83 -7.40
CA LEU A 188 -2.25 0.40 -8.66
C LEU A 188 -1.06 1.28 -8.99
N VAL A 189 0.10 0.65 -9.17
CA VAL A 189 1.36 1.30 -9.54
C VAL A 189 1.63 1.08 -11.02
N PHE A 190 2.00 2.14 -11.74
CA PHE A 190 2.19 2.08 -13.19
C PHE A 190 3.28 3.06 -13.66
N PRO A 191 3.93 2.80 -14.81
CA PRO A 191 5.00 3.65 -15.30
C PRO A 191 4.47 5.02 -15.76
N ALA A 192 5.18 6.09 -15.41
CA ALA A 192 4.87 7.44 -15.84
C ALA A 192 4.88 7.55 -17.38
N GLY A 193 3.92 8.30 -17.92
CA GLY A 193 3.70 8.43 -19.36
C GLY A 193 2.98 7.23 -20.00
N MET A 194 2.49 6.28 -19.20
CA MET A 194 1.56 5.25 -19.65
C MET A 194 0.15 5.62 -19.19
N ASP A 195 -0.79 5.64 -20.13
CA ASP A 195 -2.18 5.86 -19.80
C ASP A 195 -2.75 4.62 -19.10
N VAL A 196 -3.42 4.84 -17.98
CA VAL A 196 -4.28 3.83 -17.37
C VAL A 196 -5.64 3.95 -18.05
N PRO A 197 -6.26 2.85 -18.52
CA PRO A 197 -7.57 2.91 -19.15
C PRO A 197 -8.59 3.67 -18.29
N ASP A 198 -9.36 4.58 -18.90
CA ASP A 198 -10.35 5.44 -18.21
C ASP A 198 -11.32 4.64 -17.33
N ALA A 199 -11.61 3.40 -17.71
CA ALA A 199 -12.46 2.50 -16.96
C ALA A 199 -11.93 2.22 -15.53
N VAL A 200 -10.61 2.26 -15.33
CA VAL A 200 -9.98 2.11 -14.01
C VAL A 200 -10.29 3.28 -13.08
N ALA A 201 -10.49 4.49 -13.63
CA ALA A 201 -10.87 5.65 -12.82
C ALA A 201 -12.21 5.42 -12.08
N GLN A 202 -13.06 4.54 -12.59
CA GLN A 202 -14.35 4.19 -11.97
C GLN A 202 -14.22 3.19 -10.82
N LEU A 203 -13.08 2.49 -10.71
CA LEU A 203 -12.87 1.41 -9.73
C LEU A 203 -12.46 1.92 -8.33
N ARG A 204 -12.34 3.24 -8.12
CA ARG A 204 -11.88 3.86 -6.85
C ARG A 204 -10.54 3.31 -6.36
N ILE A 205 -9.67 2.91 -7.29
CA ILE A 205 -8.32 2.43 -7.01
C ILE A 205 -7.40 3.64 -6.92
N CYS A 206 -6.54 3.70 -5.89
CA CYS A 206 -5.49 4.71 -5.84
C CYS A 206 -4.47 4.43 -6.94
N CYS A 207 -4.30 5.36 -7.88
CA CYS A 207 -3.38 5.18 -9.01
C CYS A 207 -2.09 5.98 -8.73
N THR A 208 -0.96 5.28 -8.71
CA THR A 208 0.35 5.87 -8.41
C THR A 208 1.31 5.70 -9.58
N GLU A 209 1.68 6.82 -10.21
CA GLU A 209 2.72 6.85 -11.23
C GLU A 209 4.11 6.66 -10.61
N GLN A 210 4.96 5.92 -11.31
CA GLN A 210 6.36 5.67 -10.92
C GLN A 210 7.30 5.76 -12.12
N ALA A 211 8.59 6.00 -11.87
CA ALA A 211 9.57 6.14 -12.95
C ALA A 211 9.62 4.86 -13.82
N PRO A 212 9.64 4.96 -15.16
CA PRO A 212 9.65 3.79 -16.05
C PRO A 212 10.80 2.82 -15.80
N SER A 213 11.91 3.30 -15.23
CA SER A 213 13.06 2.46 -14.85
C SER A 213 12.73 1.40 -13.81
N LEU A 214 11.69 1.58 -12.99
CA LEU A 214 11.23 0.55 -12.04
C LEU A 214 10.61 -0.67 -12.75
N PHE A 215 10.19 -0.51 -14.01
CA PHE A 215 9.48 -1.53 -14.79
C PHE A 215 10.40 -2.23 -15.80
N ASP A 216 11.72 -2.11 -15.68
CA ASP A 216 12.64 -2.88 -16.51
C ASP A 216 12.59 -4.37 -16.16
N SER A 217 12.24 -5.22 -17.14
CA SER A 217 12.07 -6.66 -16.93
C SER A 217 13.36 -7.36 -16.47
N THR A 218 14.52 -6.88 -16.88
CA THR A 218 15.81 -7.51 -16.59
C THR A 218 16.26 -7.19 -15.17
N ALA A 219 16.15 -5.92 -14.78
CA ALA A 219 16.36 -5.47 -13.42
C ALA A 219 15.32 -6.11 -12.48
N GLY A 220 14.05 -6.18 -12.89
CA GLY A 220 12.98 -6.83 -12.15
C GLY A 220 13.23 -8.31 -11.90
N ASN A 221 13.65 -9.07 -12.92
CA ASN A 221 14.02 -10.47 -12.75
C ASN A 221 15.19 -10.64 -11.77
N ARG A 222 16.22 -9.79 -11.86
CA ARG A 222 17.36 -9.81 -10.94
C ARG A 222 16.91 -9.53 -9.50
N ALA A 223 16.12 -8.48 -9.29
CA ALA A 223 15.61 -8.11 -7.98
C ALA A 223 14.76 -9.22 -7.35
N LEU A 224 13.91 -9.89 -8.14
CA LEU A 224 13.12 -11.04 -7.68
C LEU A 224 14.02 -12.23 -7.29
N CYS A 225 15.02 -12.55 -8.11
CA CYS A 225 16.01 -13.60 -7.80
C CYS A 225 16.79 -13.30 -6.51
N ASP A 226 17.28 -12.07 -6.36
CA ASP A 226 18.02 -11.61 -5.18
C ASP A 226 17.13 -11.68 -3.93
N TYR A 227 15.88 -11.23 -4.04
CA TYR A 227 14.90 -11.26 -2.95
C TYR A 227 14.55 -12.69 -2.49
N PHE A 228 14.33 -13.61 -3.42
CA PHE A 228 14.03 -15.01 -3.10
C PHE A 228 15.28 -15.86 -2.80
N GLY A 229 16.49 -15.32 -3.00
CA GLY A 229 17.74 -16.05 -2.80
C GLY A 229 17.96 -17.18 -3.82
N THR A 230 17.50 -17.00 -5.06
CA THR A 230 17.53 -18.01 -6.13
C THR A 230 18.31 -17.52 -7.35
N SER A 231 18.97 -18.40 -8.09
CA SER A 231 19.66 -18.03 -9.34
C SER A 231 18.70 -17.78 -10.52
N SER A 232 17.52 -18.39 -10.51
CA SER A 232 16.47 -18.19 -11.51
C SER A 232 15.08 -18.37 -10.89
N LEU A 233 14.05 -17.86 -11.57
CA LEU A 233 12.66 -18.00 -11.17
C LEU A 233 12.01 -19.31 -11.66
N ASP A 234 12.74 -20.16 -12.38
CA ASP A 234 12.20 -21.38 -13.02
C ASP A 234 11.56 -22.35 -11.99
N GLY A 235 12.05 -22.33 -10.75
CA GLY A 235 11.49 -23.12 -9.65
C GLY A 235 10.12 -22.63 -9.15
N PHE A 236 9.72 -21.41 -9.49
CA PHE A 236 8.42 -20.82 -9.12
C PHE A 236 7.39 -20.91 -10.25
N GLY A 237 7.85 -21.07 -11.49
CA GLY A 237 7.00 -21.21 -12.67
C GLY A 237 7.60 -20.53 -13.90
N GLN A 238 6.77 -20.35 -14.92
CA GLN A 238 7.16 -19.64 -16.13
C GLN A 238 6.67 -18.20 -16.08
N PHE A 239 7.58 -17.27 -16.35
CA PHE A 239 7.31 -15.84 -16.30
C PHE A 239 7.75 -15.19 -17.61
N SER A 240 6.86 -14.42 -18.22
CA SER A 240 7.22 -13.59 -19.35
C SER A 240 7.95 -12.32 -18.90
N ARG A 241 8.51 -11.58 -19.86
CA ARG A 241 9.12 -10.28 -19.59
C ARG A 241 8.14 -9.24 -19.07
N ALA A 242 6.87 -9.31 -19.48
CA ALA A 242 5.83 -8.43 -18.94
C ALA A 242 5.54 -8.77 -17.48
N MET A 243 5.45 -10.06 -17.13
CA MET A 243 5.28 -10.51 -15.76
C MET A 243 6.43 -10.07 -14.85
N THR A 244 7.69 -10.24 -15.27
CA THR A 244 8.85 -9.82 -14.46
C THR A 244 8.99 -8.30 -14.38
N SER A 245 8.56 -7.55 -15.40
CA SER A 245 8.43 -6.09 -15.36
C SER A 245 7.44 -5.66 -14.26
N ALA A 246 6.23 -6.23 -14.25
CA ALA A 246 5.21 -5.90 -13.26
C ALA A 246 5.62 -6.30 -11.83
N ALA A 247 6.07 -7.55 -11.64
CA ALA A 247 6.45 -8.07 -10.33
C ALA A 247 7.71 -7.39 -9.76
N GLY A 248 8.68 -7.07 -10.62
CA GLY A 248 9.87 -6.32 -10.23
C GLY A 248 9.54 -4.89 -9.80
N ALA A 249 8.66 -4.20 -10.54
CA ALA A 249 8.20 -2.86 -10.17
C ALA A 249 7.42 -2.86 -8.84
N LEU A 250 6.55 -3.87 -8.64
CA LEU A 250 5.82 -4.05 -7.40
C LEU A 250 6.78 -4.19 -6.21
N LEU A 251 7.80 -5.03 -6.34
CA LEU A 251 8.83 -5.24 -5.32
C LEU A 251 9.63 -3.97 -5.05
N ALA A 252 10.07 -3.26 -6.09
CA ALA A 252 10.79 -2.00 -5.96
C ALA A 252 9.96 -0.90 -5.28
N TYR A 253 8.66 -0.85 -5.55
CA TYR A 253 7.75 0.10 -4.90
C TYR A 253 7.51 -0.25 -3.42
N MET A 254 7.40 -1.54 -3.10
CA MET A 254 7.39 -1.98 -1.69
C MET A 254 8.69 -1.57 -0.98
N ASP A 255 9.85 -1.73 -1.63
CA ASP A 255 11.14 -1.36 -1.06
C ASP A 255 11.24 0.16 -0.79
N LEU A 256 10.76 0.98 -1.74
CA LEU A 256 10.68 2.43 -1.62
C LEU A 256 9.81 2.88 -0.43
N THR A 257 8.64 2.25 -0.27
CA THR A 257 7.66 2.61 0.76
C THR A 257 8.02 2.07 2.15
N GLN A 258 8.65 0.89 2.22
CA GLN A 258 9.12 0.28 3.46
C GLN A 258 10.60 0.60 3.79
N LYS A 259 11.27 1.43 2.97
CA LYS A 259 12.65 1.90 3.18
C LYS A 259 13.66 0.78 3.42
N GLY A 260 13.65 -0.26 2.57
CA GLY A 260 14.58 -1.40 2.68
C GLY A 260 14.07 -2.55 3.54
N ASN A 261 12.98 -2.35 4.29
CA ASN A 261 12.41 -3.37 5.15
C ASN A 261 11.27 -4.12 4.43
N LEU A 262 11.64 -4.95 3.45
CA LEU A 262 10.65 -5.69 2.66
C LEU A 262 9.94 -6.76 3.51
N PRO A 263 8.61 -6.91 3.37
CA PRO A 263 7.88 -8.00 4.04
C PRO A 263 8.34 -9.35 3.51
N ARG A 264 8.08 -10.41 4.25
CA ARG A 264 8.21 -11.78 3.73
C ARG A 264 7.04 -12.12 2.82
N LEU A 265 7.30 -12.20 1.52
CA LEU A 265 6.37 -12.64 0.50
C LEU A 265 6.45 -14.16 0.31
N ARG A 266 5.33 -14.76 -0.04
CA ARG A 266 5.26 -16.13 -0.54
C ARG A 266 5.89 -16.20 -1.93
N PRO A 267 6.29 -17.39 -2.40
CA PRO A 267 6.82 -17.56 -3.74
C PRO A 267 5.88 -17.00 -4.80
N LEU A 268 6.40 -16.18 -5.72
CA LEU A 268 5.63 -15.57 -6.79
C LEU A 268 4.87 -16.63 -7.59
N GLN A 269 3.54 -16.50 -7.65
CA GLN A 269 2.69 -17.44 -8.37
C GLN A 269 2.28 -16.87 -9.74
N PRO A 270 2.60 -17.53 -10.87
CA PRO A 270 2.00 -17.19 -12.16
C PRO A 270 0.57 -17.72 -12.21
N VAL A 271 -0.39 -16.85 -12.49
CA VAL A 271 -1.80 -17.22 -12.65
C VAL A 271 -2.11 -17.40 -14.13
N VAL A 272 -2.67 -18.56 -14.46
CA VAL A 272 -3.07 -18.92 -15.83
C VAL A 272 -4.53 -18.54 -16.03
N GLU A 273 -4.79 -17.80 -17.10
CA GLU A 273 -6.10 -17.25 -17.45
C GLU A 273 -7.19 -18.31 -17.60
N THR A 274 -6.88 -19.46 -18.20
CA THR A 274 -7.86 -20.53 -18.49
C THR A 274 -8.38 -21.28 -17.25
N GLY A 275 -7.83 -21.01 -16.06
CA GLY A 275 -8.22 -21.67 -14.82
C GLY A 275 -9.54 -21.18 -14.21
N TYR A 276 -10.02 -20.01 -14.65
CA TYR A 276 -11.14 -19.31 -14.02
C TYR A 276 -12.22 -18.90 -15.01
N MET A 277 -13.46 -18.84 -14.52
CA MET A 277 -14.59 -18.29 -15.26
C MET A 277 -14.50 -16.76 -15.29
N GLU A 278 -14.57 -16.22 -16.51
CA GLU A 278 -14.62 -14.77 -16.71
C GLU A 278 -16.00 -14.24 -16.33
N ILE A 279 -15.99 -13.12 -15.62
CA ILE A 279 -17.19 -12.36 -15.27
C ILE A 279 -16.81 -10.91 -15.49
N ASP A 280 -17.54 -10.23 -16.38
CA ASP A 280 -17.29 -8.84 -16.69
C ASP A 280 -17.62 -7.93 -15.48
N PRO A 281 -17.03 -6.72 -15.40
CA PRO A 281 -17.25 -5.81 -14.28
C PRO A 281 -18.73 -5.47 -14.01
N ALA A 282 -19.55 -5.32 -15.06
CA ALA A 282 -20.96 -4.97 -14.92
C ALA A 282 -21.76 -6.13 -14.31
N THR A 283 -21.51 -7.36 -14.75
CA THR A 283 -22.11 -8.57 -14.17
C THR A 283 -21.66 -8.77 -12.73
N ARG A 284 -20.36 -8.60 -12.41
CA ARG A 284 -19.84 -8.69 -11.03
C ARG A 284 -20.55 -7.71 -10.09
N ARG A 285 -20.73 -6.48 -10.54
CA ARG A 285 -21.42 -5.42 -9.80
C ARG A 285 -22.91 -5.72 -9.63
N SER A 286 -23.57 -6.20 -10.68
CA SER A 286 -25.01 -6.52 -10.66
C SER A 286 -25.34 -7.73 -9.79
N LEU A 287 -24.44 -8.72 -9.74
CA LEU A 287 -24.55 -9.88 -8.86
C LEU A 287 -24.17 -9.59 -7.40
N GLU A 288 -23.68 -8.38 -7.11
CA GLU A 288 -23.22 -7.95 -5.80
C GLU A 288 -22.32 -9.01 -5.13
N ILE A 289 -21.35 -9.55 -5.89
CA ILE A 289 -20.59 -10.75 -5.49
C ILE A 289 -19.86 -10.54 -4.16
N THR A 290 -19.03 -9.50 -4.08
CA THR A 290 -18.24 -9.16 -2.88
C THR A 290 -18.76 -7.92 -2.17
N ARG A 291 -19.38 -7.00 -2.92
CA ARG A 291 -19.92 -5.72 -2.46
C ARG A 291 -21.25 -5.42 -3.14
N THR A 292 -22.09 -4.64 -2.46
CA THR A 292 -23.33 -4.11 -3.01
C THR A 292 -23.09 -2.99 -4.04
N LEU A 293 -24.15 -2.54 -4.70
CA LEU A 293 -24.13 -1.37 -5.59
C LEU A 293 -23.69 -0.07 -4.89
N SER A 294 -23.91 0.04 -3.58
CA SER A 294 -23.42 1.14 -2.73
C SER A 294 -21.96 0.97 -2.30
N GLY A 295 -21.34 -0.17 -2.60
CA GLY A 295 -19.96 -0.49 -2.25
C GLY A 295 -19.79 -1.13 -0.86
N GLU A 296 -20.89 -1.43 -0.17
CA GLU A 296 -20.86 -2.07 1.15
C GLU A 296 -20.64 -3.57 1.04
N ARG A 297 -19.96 -4.17 2.02
CA ARG A 297 -19.90 -5.63 2.12
C ARG A 297 -21.24 -6.20 2.57
N LYS A 298 -21.92 -5.53 3.50
CA LYS A 298 -23.20 -6.01 4.04
C LYS A 298 -24.26 -6.01 2.95
N GLY A 299 -24.94 -7.15 2.76
CA GLY A 299 -25.93 -7.33 1.71
C GLY A 299 -25.41 -8.01 0.44
N SER A 300 -24.09 -8.18 0.29
CA SER A 300 -23.49 -8.91 -0.83
C SER A 300 -23.62 -10.43 -0.69
N LEU A 301 -23.41 -11.18 -1.78
CA LEU A 301 -23.35 -12.65 -1.75
C LEU A 301 -22.29 -13.13 -0.75
N LEU A 302 -21.08 -12.55 -0.80
CA LEU A 302 -19.99 -12.88 0.13
C LEU A 302 -20.42 -12.70 1.58
N PHE A 303 -21.14 -11.62 1.91
CA PHE A 303 -21.64 -11.43 3.28
C PHE A 303 -22.66 -12.49 3.69
N ALA A 304 -23.53 -12.89 2.77
CA ALA A 304 -24.57 -13.88 3.04
C ALA A 304 -24.00 -15.28 3.32
N ILE A 305 -22.88 -15.67 2.70
CA ILE A 305 -22.33 -17.03 2.80
C ILE A 305 -21.07 -17.15 3.66
N ASP A 306 -20.46 -16.03 4.07
CA ASP A 306 -19.24 -16.04 4.87
C ASP A 306 -19.50 -16.41 6.34
N HIS A 307 -19.52 -17.72 6.60
CA HIS A 307 -19.56 -18.33 7.94
C HIS A 307 -18.19 -18.84 8.40
N THR A 308 -17.10 -18.33 7.82
CA THR A 308 -15.74 -18.72 8.18
C THR A 308 -15.36 -18.20 9.56
N VAL A 309 -14.64 -19.01 10.35
CA VAL A 309 -14.28 -18.68 11.74
C VAL A 309 -12.91 -18.03 11.89
N THR A 310 -12.13 -17.93 10.81
CA THR A 310 -10.80 -17.29 10.78
C THR A 310 -10.75 -16.19 9.72
N ALA A 311 -9.89 -15.20 9.92
CA ALA A 311 -9.67 -14.13 8.96
C ALA A 311 -9.09 -14.65 7.63
N ALA A 312 -8.08 -15.54 7.69
CA ALA A 312 -7.51 -16.19 6.52
C ALA A 312 -8.54 -17.01 5.73
N GLY A 313 -9.44 -17.73 6.41
CA GLY A 313 -10.54 -18.46 5.78
C GLY A 313 -11.51 -17.53 5.05
N ALA A 314 -11.83 -16.37 5.64
CA ALA A 314 -12.70 -15.37 5.03
C ALA A 314 -12.07 -14.77 3.77
N ARG A 315 -10.77 -14.44 3.81
CA ARG A 315 -10.00 -13.95 2.67
C ARG A 315 -9.96 -14.98 1.53
N LEU A 316 -9.69 -16.25 1.85
CA LEU A 316 -9.70 -17.34 0.88
C LEU A 316 -11.08 -17.56 0.25
N LEU A 317 -12.15 -17.48 1.05
CA LEU A 317 -13.52 -17.57 0.55
C LEU A 317 -13.83 -16.43 -0.42
N ALA A 318 -13.48 -15.19 -0.05
CA ALA A 318 -13.66 -14.03 -0.91
C ALA A 318 -12.93 -14.17 -2.25
N GLN A 319 -11.67 -14.60 -2.23
CA GLN A 319 -10.88 -14.87 -3.43
C GLN A 319 -11.53 -15.93 -4.32
N ARG A 320 -11.99 -17.06 -3.75
CA ARG A 320 -12.61 -18.16 -4.51
C ARG A 320 -13.94 -17.78 -5.15
N ILE A 321 -14.73 -16.94 -4.49
CA ILE A 321 -16.00 -16.44 -5.03
C ILE A 321 -15.73 -15.39 -6.11
N ALA A 322 -14.69 -14.56 -5.96
CA ALA A 322 -14.30 -13.58 -6.97
C ALA A 322 -13.71 -14.23 -8.23
N ALA A 323 -13.06 -15.39 -8.11
CA ALA A 323 -12.49 -16.14 -9.22
C ALA A 323 -13.01 -17.60 -9.21
N PRO A 324 -14.23 -17.86 -9.73
CA PRO A 324 -14.75 -19.22 -9.82
C PRO A 324 -13.90 -20.06 -10.77
N LEU A 325 -13.64 -21.31 -10.41
CA LEU A 325 -12.86 -22.22 -11.24
C LEU A 325 -13.62 -22.59 -12.53
N ALA A 326 -12.89 -22.76 -13.63
CA ALA A 326 -13.42 -23.30 -14.88
C ALA A 326 -13.13 -24.80 -15.07
N GLU A 327 -12.18 -25.37 -14.29
CA GLU A 327 -11.75 -26.75 -14.44
C GLU A 327 -12.57 -27.72 -13.57
N SER A 328 -13.31 -28.63 -14.22
CA SER A 328 -14.19 -29.60 -13.55
C SER A 328 -13.45 -30.50 -12.56
N ALA A 329 -12.22 -30.92 -12.86
CA ALA A 329 -11.42 -31.76 -11.97
C ALA A 329 -11.10 -31.06 -10.64
N VAL A 330 -10.76 -29.76 -10.68
CA VAL A 330 -10.45 -28.97 -9.49
C VAL A 330 -11.74 -28.65 -8.71
N ILE A 331 -12.84 -28.39 -9.42
CA ILE A 331 -14.17 -28.20 -8.81
C ILE A 331 -14.58 -29.45 -8.04
N ASN A 332 -14.54 -30.62 -8.67
CA ASN A 332 -14.94 -31.89 -8.05
C ASN A 332 -14.08 -32.22 -6.84
N ARG A 333 -12.76 -31.98 -6.89
CA ARG A 333 -11.88 -32.16 -5.73
C ARG A 333 -12.29 -31.29 -4.53
N ARG A 334 -12.76 -30.06 -4.76
CA ARG A 334 -13.30 -29.20 -3.70
C ARG A 334 -14.64 -29.73 -3.19
N LEU A 335 -15.52 -30.22 -4.07
CA LEU A 335 -16.81 -30.81 -3.70
C LEU A 335 -16.66 -32.11 -2.90
N ASP A 336 -15.65 -32.93 -3.19
CA ASP A 336 -15.34 -34.14 -2.43
C ASP A 336 -14.99 -33.80 -0.98
N LEU A 337 -14.14 -32.78 -0.77
CA LEU A 337 -13.81 -32.28 0.56
C LEU A 337 -15.04 -31.76 1.31
N VAL A 338 -15.89 -30.99 0.62
CA VAL A 338 -17.15 -30.48 1.21
C VAL A 338 -18.07 -31.63 1.59
N SER A 339 -18.23 -32.62 0.72
CA SER A 339 -19.09 -33.79 0.95
C SER A 339 -18.61 -34.62 2.14
N TRP A 340 -17.28 -34.79 2.27
CA TRP A 340 -16.68 -35.48 3.39
C TRP A 340 -16.95 -34.77 4.73
N PHE A 341 -16.76 -33.45 4.78
CA PHE A 341 -17.04 -32.65 5.97
C PHE A 341 -18.55 -32.60 6.29
N ALA A 342 -19.41 -32.49 5.28
CA ALA A 342 -20.86 -32.51 5.46
C ALA A 342 -21.37 -33.81 6.09
N ALA A 343 -20.71 -34.94 5.82
CA ALA A 343 -21.01 -36.22 6.45
C ALA A 343 -20.43 -36.37 7.88
N ALA A 344 -19.51 -35.49 8.30
CA ALA A 344 -18.78 -35.55 9.56
C ALA A 344 -19.09 -34.34 10.47
N GLY A 345 -20.38 -34.09 10.74
CA GLY A 345 -20.86 -32.91 11.47
C GLY A 345 -20.17 -32.65 12.82
N ASP A 346 -20.07 -33.67 13.68
CA ASP A 346 -19.41 -33.54 14.99
C ASP A 346 -17.93 -33.11 14.86
N LEU A 347 -17.23 -33.64 13.85
CA LEU A 347 -15.85 -33.26 13.56
C LEU A 347 -15.79 -31.81 13.05
N CYS A 348 -16.72 -31.39 12.20
CA CYS A 348 -16.82 -30.01 11.75
C CYS A 348 -16.99 -29.04 12.93
N ASP A 349 -17.86 -29.34 13.88
CA ASP A 349 -18.08 -28.47 15.04
C ASP A 349 -16.83 -28.37 15.93
N GLN A 350 -16.16 -29.50 16.20
CA GLN A 350 -14.89 -29.53 16.94
C GLN A 350 -13.78 -28.74 16.24
N LEU A 351 -13.67 -28.88 14.91
CA LEU A 351 -12.71 -28.12 14.11
C LEU A 351 -13.06 -26.63 14.12
N ARG A 352 -14.32 -26.23 14.00
CA ARG A 352 -14.73 -24.82 14.06
C ARG A 352 -14.39 -24.19 15.40
N VAL A 353 -14.61 -24.89 16.51
CA VAL A 353 -14.20 -24.43 17.85
C VAL A 353 -12.70 -24.24 17.91
N SER A 354 -11.93 -25.23 17.45
CA SER A 354 -10.46 -25.20 17.49
C SER A 354 -9.87 -24.12 16.58
N MET A 355 -10.45 -23.92 15.39
CA MET A 355 -10.00 -22.90 14.45
C MET A 355 -10.34 -21.48 14.92
N LYS A 356 -11.44 -21.29 15.65
CA LYS A 356 -11.84 -19.97 16.16
C LYS A 356 -10.82 -19.37 17.14
N SER A 357 -10.04 -20.19 17.84
CA SER A 357 -8.95 -19.71 18.72
C SER A 357 -7.66 -19.39 17.99
N ILE A 358 -7.55 -19.72 16.69
CA ILE A 358 -6.34 -19.46 15.91
C ILE A 358 -6.32 -17.97 15.52
N PRO A 359 -5.27 -17.21 15.88
CA PRO A 359 -5.13 -15.81 15.48
C PRO A 359 -4.87 -15.70 13.97
N ASP A 360 -4.84 -14.48 13.44
CA ASP A 360 -4.46 -14.24 12.05
C ASP A 360 -2.94 -14.41 11.86
N ILE A 361 -2.51 -15.67 11.74
CA ILE A 361 -1.10 -16.04 11.66
C ILE A 361 -0.42 -15.40 10.45
N ASP A 362 -1.11 -15.29 9.31
CA ASP A 362 -0.55 -14.67 8.10
C ASP A 362 -0.07 -13.25 8.37
N ARG A 363 -0.92 -12.43 9.01
CA ARG A 363 -0.59 -11.04 9.37
C ARG A 363 0.42 -10.92 10.49
N ALA A 364 0.33 -11.81 11.49
CA ALA A 364 1.32 -11.85 12.56
C ALA A 364 2.73 -12.16 12.01
N LEU A 365 2.86 -13.12 11.10
CA LEU A 365 4.14 -13.48 10.49
C LEU A 365 4.71 -12.36 9.62
N SER A 366 3.88 -11.69 8.83
CA SER A 366 4.35 -10.55 8.03
C SER A 366 4.86 -9.41 8.92
N ARG A 367 4.15 -9.08 10.01
CA ARG A 367 4.64 -8.07 10.97
C ARG A 367 5.97 -8.44 11.60
N LEU A 368 6.17 -9.70 11.97
CA LEU A 368 7.45 -10.15 12.50
C LEU A 368 8.60 -10.02 11.49
N SER A 369 8.31 -10.06 10.19
CA SER A 369 9.32 -9.82 9.14
C SER A 369 9.66 -8.34 8.93
N LEU A 370 8.78 -7.44 9.35
CA LEU A 370 8.91 -5.99 9.23
C LEU A 370 9.33 -5.31 10.55
N ALA A 371 9.51 -6.07 11.63
CA ALA A 371 9.76 -5.55 12.98
C ALA A 371 11.24 -5.35 13.28
#